data_AF-A0A426DD11-F1
#
_entry.id   AF-A0A426DD11-F1
#
_cell.length_a   1.000
_cell.length_b   1.000
_cell.length_c   1.000
_cell.angle_alpha   90.00
_cell.angle_beta   90.00
_cell.angle_gamma   90.00
#
_symmetry.space_group_name_H-M   'P 1'
#
loop_
_entity.id
_entity.type
_entity.pdbx_description
1 polymer ?
#
loop_
_entity_poly.entity_id
_entity_poly.type
_entity_poly.pdbx_seq_one_letter_code
_entity_poly.pdbx_strand_id
1 'polypeptide(L)'
;MEREQKLRRDRDMGANLKKLRLAHGLSQEKLCARLQHHACDIGRSTYEKYERGELNIRISVLIELRKIYGCTYDDFFAGLDSDEN
;
A
#
# COMPACT_ATOMS: atom_id res chain seq x y z
N MET A 1 -28.45 4.76 4.10
CA MET A 1 -27.09 4.21 4.30
C MET A 1 -26.42 4.19 2.95
N GLU A 2 -25.58 5.19 2.66
CA GLU A 2 -24.76 5.21 1.44
C GLU A 2 -23.85 3.98 1.47
N ARG A 3 -24.10 3.04 0.56
CA ARG A 3 -23.19 1.93 0.33
C ARG A 3 -21.97 2.53 -0.36
N GLU A 4 -20.88 2.72 0.39
CA GLU A 4 -19.56 2.94 -0.18
C GLU A 4 -19.38 1.91 -1.31
N GLN A 5 -19.26 2.40 -2.54
CA GLN A 5 -18.94 1.56 -3.69
C GLN A 5 -17.54 1.02 -3.45
N LYS A 6 -17.50 -0.18 -2.88
CA LYS A 6 -16.27 -0.96 -2.72
C LYS A 6 -15.80 -1.29 -4.13
N LEU A 7 -14.77 -0.60 -4.61
CA LEU A 7 -13.99 -1.05 -5.77
C LEU A 7 -13.74 -2.55 -5.60
N ARG A 8 -14.30 -3.37 -6.50
CA ARG A 8 -14.01 -4.80 -6.55
C ARG A 8 -12.52 -4.91 -6.86
N ARG A 9 -11.77 -5.43 -5.90
CA ARG A 9 -10.34 -5.68 -6.02
C ARG A 9 -10.15 -6.86 -6.98
N ASP A 10 -9.89 -6.53 -8.23
CA ASP A 10 -9.54 -7.51 -9.27
C ASP A 10 -8.12 -8.06 -9.05
N ARG A 11 -7.21 -7.23 -8.48
CA ARG A 11 -5.80 -7.53 -8.27
C ARG A 11 -5.31 -7.03 -6.91
N ASP A 12 -4.67 -7.89 -6.12
CA ASP A 12 -4.25 -7.57 -4.74
C ASP A 12 -2.81 -7.03 -4.65
N MET A 13 -2.67 -5.70 -4.52
CA MET A 13 -1.37 -5.05 -4.24
C MET A 13 -0.91 -5.20 -2.79
N GLY A 14 -1.75 -5.72 -1.90
CA GLY A 14 -1.47 -5.81 -0.47
C GLY A 14 -0.25 -6.69 -0.19
N ALA A 15 -0.16 -7.82 -0.89
CA ALA A 15 1.01 -8.71 -0.81
C ALA A 15 2.31 -8.01 -1.22
N ASN A 16 2.28 -7.17 -2.26
CA ASN A 16 3.46 -6.44 -2.74
C ASN A 16 3.88 -5.35 -1.76
N LEU A 17 2.92 -4.61 -1.18
CA LEU A 17 3.21 -3.66 -0.10
C LEU A 17 3.90 -4.32 1.09
N LYS A 18 3.44 -5.49 1.50
CA LYS A 18 4.05 -6.26 2.57
C LYS A 18 5.47 -6.71 2.21
N LYS A 19 5.67 -7.20 0.99
CA LYS A 19 7.01 -7.59 0.49
C LYS A 19 7.97 -6.40 0.49
N LEU A 20 7.57 -5.25 -0.05
CA LEU A 20 8.38 -4.03 -0.07
C LEU A 20 8.72 -3.57 1.35
N ARG A 21 7.73 -3.57 2.25
CA ARG A 21 7.95 -3.21 3.64
C ARG A 21 8.99 -4.11 4.31
N LEU A 22 8.89 -5.43 4.10
CA LEU A 22 9.83 -6.40 4.64
C LEU A 22 11.22 -6.30 4.00
N ALA A 23 11.30 -6.07 2.69
CA ALA A 23 12.55 -5.86 1.96
C ALA A 23 13.33 -4.65 2.48
N HIS A 24 12.61 -3.59 2.87
CA HIS A 24 13.20 -2.41 3.51
C HIS A 24 13.42 -2.54 5.03
N GLY A 25 13.13 -3.70 5.63
CA GLY A 25 13.31 -3.94 7.07
C GLY A 25 12.42 -3.05 7.95
N LEU A 26 11.29 -2.56 7.43
CA LEU A 26 10.40 -1.66 8.14
C LEU A 26 9.28 -2.43 8.85
N SER A 27 9.02 -2.11 10.11
CA SER A 27 7.79 -2.53 10.77
C SER A 27 6.63 -1.61 10.35
N GLN A 28 5.39 -2.08 10.51
CA GLN A 28 4.20 -1.24 10.26
C GLN A 28 4.26 0.06 11.06
N GLU A 29 4.75 0.02 12.30
CA GLU A 29 4.94 1.21 13.14
C GLU A 29 5.96 2.18 12.59
N LYS A 30 7.13 1.69 12.19
CA LYS A 30 8.17 2.54 11.58
C LYS A 30 7.67 3.18 10.29
N LEU A 31 6.87 2.45 9.52
CA LEU A 31 6.28 2.97 8.30
C LEU A 31 5.21 4.03 8.58
N CYS A 32 4.30 3.79 9.53
CA CYS A 32 3.31 4.78 9.98
C CYS A 32 3.98 6.06 10.47
N ALA A 33 5.06 5.96 11.26
CA ALA A 33 5.82 7.12 11.70
C ALA A 33 6.40 7.91 10.51
N ARG A 34 6.95 7.24 9.50
CA ARG A 34 7.41 7.91 8.26
C ARG A 34 6.26 8.56 7.50
N LEU A 35 5.11 7.89 7.36
CA LEU A 35 3.96 8.45 6.66
C LEU A 35 3.39 9.69 7.36
N GLN A 36 3.39 9.72 8.69
CA GLN A 36 2.99 10.88 9.48
C GLN A 36 3.87 12.10 9.20
N HIS A 37 5.19 11.92 9.04
CA HIS A 37 6.11 13.01 8.66
C HIS A 37 5.84 13.59 7.26
N HIS A 38 5.15 12.85 6.41
CA HIS A 38 4.81 13.22 5.04
C HIS A 38 3.35 13.68 4.89
N ALA A 39 2.75 14.18 5.98
CA ALA A 39 1.36 14.63 6.05
C ALA A 39 0.30 13.56 5.72
N CYS A 40 0.68 12.28 5.77
CA CYS A 40 -0.24 11.15 5.68
C CYS A 40 -0.43 10.53 7.07
N ASP A 41 -1.46 10.97 7.80
CA ASP A 41 -1.82 10.31 9.05
C ASP A 41 -2.50 8.97 8.75
N ILE A 42 -1.74 7.88 8.91
CA ILE A 42 -2.23 6.52 8.72
C ILE A 42 -1.89 5.70 9.96
N GLY A 43 -2.92 5.19 10.62
CA GLY A 43 -2.77 4.26 11.71
C GLY A 43 -2.27 2.87 11.26
N ARG A 44 -1.61 2.17 12.18
CA ARG A 44 -1.09 0.81 11.97
C ARG A 44 -2.14 -0.16 11.42
N SER A 45 -3.35 -0.11 11.98
CA SER A 45 -4.50 -0.93 11.59
C SER A 45 -5.03 -0.60 10.19
N THR A 46 -4.94 0.66 9.76
CA THR A 46 -5.29 1.07 8.39
C THR A 46 -4.27 0.56 7.39
N TYR A 47 -2.98 0.65 7.72
CA TYR A 47 -1.93 0.11 6.86
C TYR A 47 -2.02 -1.42 6.74
N GLU A 48 -2.31 -2.10 7.84
CA GLU A 48 -2.53 -3.55 7.83
C GLU A 48 -3.69 -3.96 6.93
N LYS A 49 -4.78 -3.18 6.88
CA LYS A 49 -5.88 -3.38 5.92
C LYS A 49 -5.44 -3.17 4.47
N TYR A 50 -4.45 -2.31 4.20
CA TYR A 50 -3.86 -2.20 2.86
C TYR A 50 -3.08 -3.46 2.51
N GLU A 51 -2.23 -3.95 3.41
CA GLU A 51 -1.44 -5.18 3.22
C GLU A 51 -2.29 -6.44 3.09
N ARG A 52 -3.40 -6.53 3.84
CA ARG A 52 -4.36 -7.65 3.73
C ARG A 52 -5.28 -7.57 2.54
N GLY A 53 -5.30 -6.41 1.89
CA GLY A 53 -6.18 -6.24 0.77
C GLY A 53 -7.66 -5.97 1.13
N GLU A 54 -7.92 -5.34 2.26
CA GLU A 54 -9.30 -5.03 2.69
C GLU A 54 -9.74 -3.60 2.39
N LEU A 55 -8.80 -2.66 2.19
CA LEU A 55 -9.10 -1.23 2.02
C LEU A 55 -8.40 -0.62 0.81
N ASN A 56 -9.05 0.24 0.02
CA ASN A 56 -8.41 0.86 -1.14
C ASN A 56 -7.31 1.85 -0.74
N ILE A 57 -6.12 1.67 -1.28
CA ILE A 57 -4.97 2.55 -1.00
C ILE A 57 -5.22 3.89 -1.71
N ARG A 58 -5.13 4.99 -0.95
CA ARG A 58 -5.20 6.33 -1.54
C ARG A 58 -3.94 6.60 -2.38
N ILE A 59 -4.10 7.28 -3.51
CA ILE A 59 -2.98 7.65 -4.42
C ILE A 59 -1.90 8.46 -3.67
N SER A 60 -2.31 9.38 -2.79
CA SER A 60 -1.36 10.15 -1.95
C SER A 60 -0.44 9.25 -1.13
N VAL A 61 -0.97 8.16 -0.59
CA VAL A 61 -0.21 7.19 0.20
C VAL A 61 0.75 6.42 -0.69
N LEU A 62 0.32 6.02 -1.89
CA LEU A 62 1.17 5.33 -2.85
C LEU A 62 2.37 6.19 -3.27
N ILE A 63 2.15 7.48 -3.51
CA ILE A 63 3.22 8.45 -3.84
C ILE A 63 4.22 8.56 -2.68
N GLU A 64 3.74 8.64 -1.44
CA GLU A 64 4.63 8.73 -0.27
C GLU A 64 5.37 7.42 0.02
N LEU A 65 4.71 6.26 -0.14
CA LEU A 65 5.38 4.96 -0.05
C LEU A 65 6.51 4.84 -1.06
N ARG A 66 6.28 5.30 -2.31
CA ARG A 66 7.33 5.35 -3.33
C ARG A 66 8.52 6.18 -2.88
N LYS A 67 8.29 7.35 -2.26
CA LYS A 67 9.35 8.22 -1.73
C LYS A 67 10.08 7.58 -0.54
N ILE A 68 9.35 6.90 0.35
CA ILE A 68 9.89 6.26 1.55
C ILE A 68 10.79 5.07 1.20
N TYR A 69 10.33 4.24 0.26
CA TYR A 69 11.05 3.06 -0.20
C TYR A 69 12.10 3.41 -1.26
N GLY A 70 11.93 4.52 -2.00
CA GLY A 70 12.80 4.84 -3.13
C GLY A 70 12.65 3.86 -4.29
N CYS A 71 11.51 3.16 -4.39
CA CYS A 71 11.20 2.19 -5.43
C CYS A 71 10.46 2.83 -6.60
N THR A 72 10.19 2.04 -7.64
CA THR A 72 9.33 2.46 -8.75
C THR A 72 7.86 2.17 -8.44
N TYR A 73 6.93 2.70 -9.25
CA TYR A 73 5.54 2.29 -9.11
C TYR A 73 5.33 0.83 -9.51
N ASP A 74 6.14 0.33 -10.45
CA ASP A 74 6.11 -1.03 -10.96
C ASP A 74 6.23 -2.07 -9.83
N ASP A 75 7.11 -1.80 -8.85
CA ASP A 75 7.28 -2.64 -7.66
C ASP A 75 5.97 -2.89 -6.88
N PHE A 76 5.04 -1.94 -6.88
CA PHE A 76 3.73 -2.12 -6.24
C PHE A 76 2.81 -3.04 -7.07
N PHE A 77 2.95 -3.00 -8.39
CA PHE A 77 2.16 -3.79 -9.35
C PHE A 77 2.87 -5.07 -9.80
N ALA A 78 4.07 -5.36 -9.28
CA ALA A 78 4.87 -6.51 -9.65
C ALA A 78 4.08 -7.82 -9.50
N GLY A 79 3.94 -8.57 -10.60
CA GLY A 79 3.16 -9.81 -10.64
C GLY A 79 1.64 -9.64 -10.61
N LEU A 80 1.14 -8.40 -10.66
CA LEU A 80 -0.26 -8.10 -10.98
C LEU A 80 -0.43 -7.72 -12.44
N ASP A 81 0.61 -7.24 -13.11
CA ASP A 81 0.63 -7.07 -14.55
C ASP A 81 0.77 -8.44 -15.21
N SER A 82 -0.35 -9.14 -15.37
CA SER A 82 -0.46 -10.34 -16.20
C SER A 82 -1.06 -9.93 -17.54
N ASP A 83 -0.27 -9.26 -18.37
CA ASP A 83 -0.43 -9.33 -19.82
C ASP A 83 0.28 -10.60 -20.33
N GLU A 84 -0.19 -11.75 -19.84
CA GLU A 84 0.03 -13.06 -20.45
C GLU A 84 -1.24 -13.89 -20.24
N ASN A 85 -2.28 -13.59 -21.03
CA ASN A 85 -2.99 -14.56 -21.87
C ASN A 85 -3.99 -13.89 -22.83
#